data_AF-A3LU07-F1
#
_entry.id   AF-A3LU07-F1
#
_cell.length_a   1.000
_cell.length_b   1.000
_cell.length_c   1.000
_cell.angle_alpha   90.00
_cell.angle_beta   90.00
_cell.angle_gamma   90.00
#
_symmetry.space_group_name_H-M   'P 1'
#
loop_
_entity.id
_entity.type
_entity.pdbx_description
1 polymer ?
#
loop_
_entity_poly.entity_id
_entity_poly.type
_entity_poly.pdbx_seq_one_letter_code
_entity_poly.pdbx_strand_id
1 'polypeptide(L)' 'MAGHIAKYLRHAPVAKPHVDLKIKWASKLLGGTMWFYIFYRIKEDGPVMFGQKLPFEH' A
#
# COMPACT_ATOMS: atom_id res chain seq x y z
N MET A 1 -18.44 27.06 23.54
CA MET A 1 -19.05 25.73 23.34
C MET A 1 -19.84 25.68 22.01
N ALA A 2 -19.19 25.81 20.84
CA ALA A 2 -19.91 25.96 19.56
C ALA A 2 -19.27 25.22 18.36
N GLY A 3 -18.53 24.12 18.60
CA GLY A 3 -17.77 23.43 17.54
C GLY A 3 -18.33 22.08 17.07
N HIS A 4 -19.32 21.50 17.75
CA HIS A 4 -19.72 20.10 17.51
C HIS A 4 -21.00 19.94 16.69
N ILE A 5 -21.82 21.00 16.53
CA ILE A 5 -23.16 20.91 15.90
C ILE A 5 -23.05 20.64 14.39
N ALA A 6 -22.09 21.25 13.71
CA ALA A 6 -21.89 21.08 12.26
C ALA A 6 -21.41 19.67 11.87
N LYS A 7 -20.83 18.92 12.80
CA LYS A 7 -20.28 17.56 12.56
C LYS A 7 -21.36 16.48 12.49
N TYR A 8 -22.55 16.75 13.04
CA TYR A 8 -23.69 15.83 13.06
C TYR A 8 -24.82 16.26 12.12
N LEU A 9 -24.62 17.30 11.31
CA LEU A 9 -25.52 17.62 10.20
C LEU A 9 -25.53 16.43 9.24
N ARG A 10 -26.71 15.83 9.07
CA ARG A 10 -26.98 14.52 8.46
C ARG A 10 -26.48 14.33 7.01
N HIS A 11 -25.91 15.37 6.39
CA HIS A 11 -25.42 15.42 5.01
C HIS A 11 -24.12 16.24 4.81
N ALA A 12 -23.37 16.55 5.87
CA ALA A 12 -22.06 17.20 5.71
C ALA A 12 -21.01 16.19 5.15
N PRO A 13 -20.03 16.64 4.34
CA PRO A 13 -18.96 15.76 3.86
C PRO A 13 -18.18 15.18 5.04
N VAL A 14 -17.85 13.89 4.97
CA VAL A 14 -17.14 13.18 6.04
C VAL A 14 -15.78 13.83 6.27
N ALA A 15 -15.51 14.23 7.51
CA ALA A 15 -14.21 14.77 7.88
C ALA A 15 -13.10 13.72 7.67
N LYS A 16 -11.93 14.16 7.20
CA LYS A 16 -10.77 13.27 7.04
C LYS A 16 -10.44 12.60 8.38
N PRO A 17 -10.23 11.27 8.41
CA PRO A 17 -9.88 10.59 9.65
C PRO A 17 -8.53 11.09 10.15
N HIS A 18 -8.42 11.28 11.47
CA HIS A 18 -7.13 11.51 12.10
C HIS A 18 -6.41 10.16 12.14
N VAL A 19 -5.29 10.06 11.43
CA VAL A 19 -4.43 8.88 11.43
C VAL A 19 -3.11 9.27 12.06
N ASP A 20 -2.67 8.44 13.01
CA ASP A 20 -1.38 8.64 13.66
C ASP A 20 -0.23 8.61 12.64
N LEU A 21 0.75 9.48 12.85
CA LEU A 21 1.87 9.64 11.92
C LEU A 21 2.69 8.34 11.80
N LYS A 22 2.83 7.57 12.90
CA LYS A 22 3.58 6.31 12.92
C LYS A 22 2.90 5.28 12.02
N ILE A 23 1.57 5.17 12.08
CA ILE A 23 0.80 4.26 11.21
C ILE A 23 1.00 4.65 9.75
N LYS A 24 0.91 5.95 9.42
CA LYS A 24 1.08 6.44 8.06
C LYS A 24 2.46 6.10 7.46
N TRP A 25 3.52 6.21 8.26
CA TRP A 25 4.88 5.84 7.81
C TRP A 25 5.09 4.32 7.77
N ALA A 26 4.60 3.59 8.77
CA ALA A 26 4.68 2.13 8.80
C ALA A 26 4.00 1.51 7.58
N SER A 27 2.79 1.97 7.23
CA SER A 27 2.07 1.50 6.03
C SER A 27 2.85 1.77 4.74
N LYS A 28 3.52 2.93 4.64
CA LYS A 28 4.34 3.27 3.47
C LYS A 28 5.60 2.41 3.37
N LEU A 29 6.29 2.17 4.49
CA LEU A 29 7.47 1.31 4.52
C LEU A 29 7.10 -0.12 4.15
N LEU A 30 6.04 -0.68 4.73
CA LEU A 30 5.59 -2.03 4.40
C LEU A 30 5.17 -2.16 2.94
N GLY A 31 4.40 -1.20 2.41
CA GLY A 31 4.03 -1.17 1.00
C GLY A 31 5.24 -1.02 0.07
N GLY A 32 6.22 -0.19 0.45
CA GLY A 32 7.48 -0.03 -0.28
C GLY A 32 8.30 -1.31 -0.30
N THR A 33 8.45 -1.98 0.85
CA THR A 33 9.17 -3.26 0.96
C THR A 33 8.49 -4.36 0.14
N MET A 34 7.15 -4.42 0.14
CA MET A 34 6.40 -5.38 -0.67
C MET A 34 6.70 -5.21 -2.16
N TRP A 35 6.57 -4.00 -2.70
CA TRP A 35 6.83 -3.73 -4.12
C TRP A 35 8.30 -3.91 -4.49
N PHE A 36 9.21 -3.51 -3.60
CA PHE A 36 10.63 -3.78 -3.75
C PHE A 36 10.90 -5.28 -3.92
N TYR A 37 10.30 -6.12 -3.07
CA TYR A 37 10.48 -7.57 -3.14
C TYR A 37 9.91 -8.17 -4.42
N ILE A 38 8.74 -7.69 -4.88
CA ILE A 38 8.15 -8.14 -6.14
C ILE A 38 9.10 -7.83 -7.32
N PHE A 39 9.62 -6.61 -7.41
CA PHE A 39 10.54 -6.26 -8.49
C PHE A 39 11.88 -6.98 -8.40
N TYR A 40 12.38 -7.18 -7.18
CA TYR A 40 13.55 -7.99 -6.92
C TYR A 40 13.37 -9.42 -7.46
N ARG A 41 12.25 -10.07 -7.12
CA ARG A 41 11.93 -11.42 -7.62
C ARG A 41 11.68 -11.49 -9.11
N ILE A 42 11.02 -10.49 -9.70
CA ILE A 42 10.84 -10.41 -11.16
C ILE A 42 12.19 -10.29 -11.87
N LYS A 43 13.18 -9.61 -11.26
CA LYS A 43 14.53 -9.53 -11.84
C LYS A 43 15.28 -10.86 -11.77
N GLU A 44 15.17 -11.59 -10.66
CA GLU A 44 15.86 -12.87 -10.46
C GLU A 44 15.20 -14.01 -11.25
N ASP A 45 13.89 -14.15 -11.11
CA ASP A 45 13.10 -15.24 -11.68
C ASP A 45 12.45 -14.85 -13.02
N GLY A 46 12.73 -13.65 -13.54
CA GLY A 46 12.12 -13.09 -14.75
C GLY A 46 12.06 -14.06 -15.94
N PRO A 47 13.16 -14.74 -16.31
CA PRO A 47 13.14 -15.69 -17.42
C PRO A 47 12.18 -16.87 -17.20
N VAL A 48 12.00 -17.33 -15.97
CA VAL A 48 11.10 -18.44 -15.61
C VAL A 48 9.66 -17.92 -15.49
N MET A 49 9.46 -16.76 -14.87
CA MET A 49 8.14 -16.15 -14.68
C MET A 49 7.51 -15.66 -16.00
N PHE A 50 8.32 -15.20 -16.96
CA PHE A 50 7.87 -14.78 -18.29
C PHE A 50 7.92 -15.91 -19.33
N GLY A 51 8.16 -17.17 -18.92
CA GLY A 51 8.11 -18.34 -19.80
C GLY A 51 9.20 -18.40 -20.87
N GLN A 52 10.27 -17.62 -20.70
CA GLN A 52 11.41 -17.60 -21.62
C GLN A 52 12.40 -18.75 -21.37
N LYS A 53 12.34 -19.39 -20.19
CA LYS A 53 13.08 -20.60 -19.84
C LYS A 53 12.19 -21.59 -19.10
N LEU A 54 12.26 -22.87 -19.47
CA LEU A 54 11.61 -23.94 -18.74
C LEU A 54 12.38 -24.20 -17.43
N PRO A 55 11.72 -24.42 -16.28
CA PRO A 55 12.36 -24.54 -14.97
C PRO A 55 13.29 -25.77 -14.82
N PHE A 56 13.42 -26.59 -15.86
CA PHE A 56 14.25 -27.80 -15.91
C PHE A 56 15.30 -27.79 -17.02
N GLU A 57 15.33 -26.77 -17.90
CA GLU A 57 16.44 -26.58 -18.84
C GLU A 57 17.59 -25.91 -18.10
N HIS A 58 18.62 -26.71 -17.76
CA HIS A 58 19.85 -26.26 -17.12
C HIS A 58 20.84 -25.76 -18.17
#